data_AF-A0A7J4ZRK5-F1
#
_entry.id   AF-A0A7J4ZRK5-F1
#
_cell.length_a   1.000
_cell.length_b   1.000
_cell.length_c   1.000
_cell.angle_alpha   90.00
_cell.angle_beta   90.00
_cell.angle_gamma   90.00
#
_symmetry.space_group_name_H-M   'P 1'
#
loop_
_entity.id
_entity.type
_entity.pdbx_description
1 polymer ?
#
loop_
_entity_poly.entity_id
_entity_poly.type
_entity_poly.pdbx_seq_one_letter_code
_entity_poly.pdbx_strand_id
1 'polypeptide(L)'
;MRILLPLSALLLVLSGNALAGSGYDRCIKEQDALKKKEAGACSGFSYLLNPSACFATQKALREYTSTDKCKKIGIAENADSGVPPVVPVKKAGSDGAVGGVNPVGVKKTESEVPHPESTCEQLKDENSRLKTEIIRLTTENEQLRKAGQ
;
A
#
# COMPACT_ATOMS: atom_id res chain seq x y z
N MET A 1 -12.35 2.04 -57.54
CA MET A 1 -13.03 1.22 -56.52
C MET A 1 -12.06 0.96 -55.39
N ARG A 2 -12.53 1.13 -54.14
CA ARG A 2 -11.76 1.14 -52.89
C ARG A 2 -11.32 -0.28 -52.53
N ILE A 3 -10.03 -0.50 -52.31
CA ILE A 3 -9.52 -1.69 -51.59
C ILE A 3 -8.95 -1.16 -50.28
N LEU A 4 -9.85 -0.97 -49.31
CA LEU A 4 -9.52 -0.82 -47.90
C LEU A 4 -9.99 -2.10 -47.23
N LEU A 5 -9.17 -2.61 -46.31
CA LEU A 5 -9.32 -3.82 -45.46
C LEU A 5 -8.39 -4.95 -45.93
N PRO A 6 -7.29 -5.18 -45.19
CA PRO A 6 -7.42 -5.91 -43.93
C PRO A 6 -6.45 -5.42 -42.84
N LEU A 7 -6.66 -4.23 -42.27
CA LEU A 7 -5.99 -3.84 -41.02
C LEU A 7 -6.82 -4.14 -39.77
N SER A 8 -8.06 -4.60 -39.92
CA SER A 8 -8.99 -4.86 -38.82
C SER A 8 -8.70 -6.15 -38.05
N ALA A 9 -8.02 -7.13 -38.66
CA ALA A 9 -7.76 -8.42 -38.01
C ALA A 9 -6.61 -8.37 -36.99
N LEU A 10 -5.64 -7.46 -37.14
CA LEU A 10 -4.49 -7.38 -36.23
C LEU A 10 -4.86 -6.75 -34.87
N LEU A 11 -5.89 -5.90 -34.83
CA LEU A 11 -6.37 -5.26 -33.60
C LEU A 11 -7.13 -6.23 -32.68
N LEU A 12 -7.73 -7.30 -33.23
CA LEU A 12 -8.47 -8.30 -32.45
C LEU A 12 -7.55 -9.29 -31.71
N VAL A 13 -6.29 -9.43 -32.13
CA VAL A 13 -5.31 -10.31 -31.49
C VAL A 13 -4.68 -9.65 -30.25
N LEU A 14 -4.65 -8.31 -30.18
CA LEU A 14 -4.13 -7.58 -29.01
C LEU A 14 -5.08 -7.59 -27.80
N SER A 15 -6.36 -7.91 -28.00
CA SER A 15 -7.39 -8.00 -26.95
C SER A 15 -7.51 -9.38 -26.28
N GLY A 16 -6.74 -10.38 -26.74
CA GLY A 16 -7.01 -11.80 -26.50
C GLY A 16 -6.34 -12.48 -25.31
N ASN A 17 -5.61 -11.77 -24.44
CA ASN A 17 -5.00 -12.38 -23.24
C ASN A 17 -5.63 -11.83 -21.95
N ALA A 18 -6.96 -11.79 -21.88
CA ALA A 18 -7.64 -11.84 -20.60
C ALA A 18 -7.46 -13.27 -20.05
N LEU A 19 -6.33 -13.51 -19.38
CA LEU A 19 -6.24 -14.64 -18.43
C LEU A 19 -7.47 -14.55 -17.53
N ALA A 20 -8.24 -15.63 -17.48
CA ALA A 20 -9.43 -15.80 -16.65
C ALA A 20 -9.05 -15.76 -15.15
N GLY A 21 -8.60 -14.61 -14.66
CA GLY A 21 -8.49 -14.27 -13.25
C GLY A 21 -9.66 -13.37 -12.88
N SER A 22 -10.10 -13.45 -11.64
CA SER A 22 -11.08 -12.51 -11.11
C SER A 22 -10.58 -11.07 -11.31
N GLY A 23 -11.48 -10.11 -11.51
CA GLY A 23 -11.14 -8.69 -11.50
C GLY A 23 -10.49 -8.28 -10.17
N TYR A 24 -10.80 -8.98 -9.08
CA TYR A 24 -10.03 -8.94 -7.84
C TYR A 24 -8.55 -9.28 -8.05
N ASP A 25 -8.21 -10.42 -8.63
CA ASP A 25 -6.82 -10.86 -8.87
C ASP A 25 -6.06 -9.88 -9.77
N ARG A 26 -6.74 -9.34 -10.78
CA ARG A 26 -6.18 -8.29 -11.63
C ARG A 26 -5.87 -7.03 -10.84
N CYS A 27 -6.80 -6.59 -9.99
CA CYS A 27 -6.60 -5.42 -9.14
C CYS A 27 -5.42 -5.60 -8.18
N ILE A 28 -5.27 -6.78 -7.56
CA ILE A 28 -4.14 -7.09 -6.69
C ILE A 28 -2.81 -7.03 -7.46
N LYS A 29 -2.76 -7.60 -8.67
CA LYS A 29 -1.55 -7.51 -9.52
C LYS A 29 -1.19 -6.06 -9.86
N GLU A 30 -2.19 -5.23 -10.16
CA GLU A 30 -1.98 -3.81 -10.44
C GLU A 30 -1.51 -3.05 -9.19
N GLN A 31 -2.07 -3.36 -8.02
CA GLN A 31 -1.65 -2.79 -6.74
C GLN A 31 -0.18 -3.16 -6.41
N ASP A 32 0.21 -4.41 -6.62
CA ASP A 32 1.58 -4.84 -6.36
C ASP A 32 2.57 -4.27 -7.38
N ALA A 33 2.15 -4.08 -8.63
CA ALA A 33 2.94 -3.35 -9.62
C ALA A 33 3.18 -1.89 -9.20
N LEU A 34 2.17 -1.24 -8.61
CA LEU A 34 2.30 0.12 -8.05
C LEU A 34 3.27 0.16 -6.87
N LYS A 35 3.19 -0.81 -5.94
CA LYS A 35 4.16 -0.92 -4.83
C LYS A 35 5.60 -1.10 -5.33
N LYS A 36 5.82 -1.92 -6.36
CA LYS A 36 7.16 -2.09 -6.95
C LYS A 36 7.68 -0.79 -7.58
N LYS A 37 6.81 -0.04 -8.25
CA LYS A 37 7.17 1.28 -8.81
C LYS A 37 7.50 2.29 -7.71
N GLU A 38 6.73 2.30 -6.63
CA GLU A 38 6.97 3.15 -5.47
C GLU A 38 8.30 2.80 -4.80
N ALA A 39 8.58 1.53 -4.53
CA ALA A 39 9.87 1.08 -4.02
C ALA A 39 11.06 1.48 -4.93
N GLY A 40 10.89 1.44 -6.25
CA GLY A 40 11.91 1.88 -7.21
C GLY A 40 12.12 3.40 -7.25
N ALA A 41 11.02 4.17 -7.19
CA ALA A 41 11.07 5.63 -7.23
C ALA A 41 11.49 6.26 -5.90
N CYS A 42 11.13 5.63 -4.78
CA CYS A 42 11.41 6.09 -3.42
C CYS A 42 12.69 5.51 -2.82
N SER A 43 13.50 4.76 -3.58
CA SER A 43 14.75 4.18 -3.06
C SER A 43 16.02 4.88 -3.57
N GLY A 44 17.02 4.90 -2.69
CA GLY A 44 18.41 5.22 -3.00
C GLY A 44 18.60 6.46 -3.86
N PHE A 45 19.30 6.28 -4.99
CA PHE A 45 19.65 7.37 -5.90
C PHE A 45 18.45 7.88 -6.72
N SER A 46 17.45 7.04 -6.99
CA SER A 46 16.26 7.44 -7.74
C SER A 46 15.48 8.55 -7.01
N TYR A 47 15.37 8.44 -5.68
CA TYR A 47 14.74 9.48 -4.87
C TYR A 47 15.55 10.78 -4.88
N LEU A 48 16.88 10.70 -4.86
CA LEU A 48 17.76 11.88 -4.90
C LEU A 48 17.70 12.61 -6.24
N LEU A 49 17.67 11.85 -7.35
CA LEU A 49 17.58 12.41 -8.70
C LEU A 49 16.17 12.92 -9.03
N ASN A 50 15.14 12.27 -8.49
CA ASN A 50 13.75 12.59 -8.81
C ASN A 50 12.80 12.33 -7.63
N PRO A 51 12.80 13.20 -6.61
CA PRO A 51 11.95 13.02 -5.43
C PRO A 51 10.46 13.15 -5.77
N SER A 52 10.10 13.94 -6.79
CA SER A 52 8.70 14.12 -7.19
C SER A 52 8.08 12.85 -7.77
N ALA A 53 8.87 11.98 -8.41
CA ALA A 53 8.40 10.67 -8.85
C ALA A 53 7.98 9.78 -7.68
N CYS A 54 8.74 9.78 -6.58
CA CYS A 54 8.37 9.07 -5.37
C CYS A 54 7.01 9.55 -4.83
N PHE A 55 6.83 10.86 -4.65
CA PHE A 55 5.56 11.43 -4.19
C PHE A 55 4.39 11.11 -5.12
N ALA A 56 4.60 11.16 -6.44
CA ALA A 56 3.57 10.80 -7.41
C ALA A 56 3.16 9.33 -7.29
N THR A 57 4.13 8.42 -7.18
CA THR A 57 3.86 6.98 -7.00
C THR A 57 3.20 6.68 -5.65
N GLN A 58 3.61 7.35 -4.58
CA GLN A 58 3.04 7.19 -3.26
C GLN A 58 1.60 7.71 -3.20
N LYS A 59 1.30 8.83 -3.88
CA LYS A 59 -0.07 9.35 -4.02
C LYS A 59 -0.97 8.35 -4.77
N ALA A 60 -0.48 7.80 -5.88
CA ALA A 60 -1.22 6.80 -6.65
C ALA A 60 -1.48 5.51 -5.82
N LEU A 61 -0.48 5.06 -5.06
CA LEU A 61 -0.64 3.90 -4.18
C LEU A 61 -1.64 4.17 -3.05
N ARG A 62 -1.58 5.36 -2.44
CA ARG A 62 -2.51 5.78 -1.38
C ARG A 62 -3.95 5.83 -1.88
N GLU A 63 -4.20 6.26 -3.12
CA GLU A 63 -5.54 6.26 -3.69
C GLU A 63 -6.09 4.83 -3.86
N TYR A 64 -5.22 3.88 -4.21
CA TYR A 64 -5.58 2.46 -4.32
C TYR A 64 -5.87 1.81 -2.96
N THR A 65 -5.10 2.14 -1.93
CA THR A 65 -5.29 1.57 -0.58
C THR A 65 -6.41 2.26 0.20
N SER A 66 -6.55 3.59 0.12
CA SER A 66 -7.54 4.34 0.90
C SER A 66 -8.99 4.03 0.52
N THR A 67 -9.22 3.66 -0.73
CA THR A 67 -10.56 3.37 -1.24
C THR A 67 -10.89 1.88 -1.22
N ASP A 68 -9.99 1.03 -0.72
CA ASP A 68 -10.14 -0.42 -0.69
C ASP A 68 -10.59 -0.99 -2.07
N LYS A 69 -10.05 -0.43 -3.18
CA LYS A 69 -10.58 -0.67 -4.54
C LYS A 69 -10.68 -2.16 -4.85
N CYS A 70 -9.62 -2.91 -4.58
CA CYS A 70 -9.60 -4.34 -4.87
C CYS A 70 -10.63 -5.10 -4.01
N LYS A 71 -10.72 -4.80 -2.71
CA LYS A 71 -11.72 -5.42 -1.83
C LYS A 71 -13.15 -5.15 -2.31
N LYS A 72 -13.45 -3.93 -2.77
CA LYS A 72 -14.77 -3.60 -3.34
C LYS A 72 -15.07 -4.38 -4.61
N ILE A 73 -14.09 -4.56 -5.49
CA ILE A 73 -14.23 -5.41 -6.69
C ILE A 73 -14.51 -6.85 -6.27
N GLY A 74 -13.75 -7.41 -5.33
CA GLY A 74 -13.99 -8.76 -4.83
C GLY A 74 -15.39 -8.93 -4.23
N ILE A 75 -15.88 -7.96 -3.44
CA ILE A 75 -17.25 -8.00 -2.90
C ILE A 75 -18.30 -7.93 -4.02
N ALA A 76 -18.10 -7.06 -5.01
CA ALA A 76 -19.02 -6.93 -6.14
C ALA A 76 -19.06 -8.22 -7.00
N GLU A 77 -17.91 -8.84 -7.28
CA GLU A 77 -17.84 -10.09 -8.03
C GLU A 77 -18.49 -11.27 -7.30
N ASN A 78 -18.38 -11.31 -5.97
CA ASN A 78 -19.08 -12.29 -5.14
C ASN A 78 -20.59 -12.01 -5.03
N ALA A 79 -21.03 -10.76 -5.18
CA ALA A 79 -22.44 -10.39 -5.14
C ALA A 79 -23.16 -10.61 -6.49
N ASP A 80 -22.44 -10.45 -7.61
CA ASP A 80 -22.96 -10.65 -8.97
C ASP A 80 -22.96 -12.14 -9.37
N SER A 81 -22.14 -12.94 -8.69
CA SER A 81 -22.26 -14.40 -8.67
C SER A 81 -23.48 -14.78 -7.83
N GLY A 82 -24.67 -14.80 -8.43
CA GLY A 82 -25.97 -15.09 -7.79
C GLY A 82 -26.07 -16.46 -7.09
N VAL A 83 -25.31 -16.66 -6.03
CA VAL A 83 -25.48 -17.74 -5.05
C VAL A 83 -26.19 -17.13 -3.85
N PRO A 84 -27.39 -17.63 -3.47
CA PRO A 84 -28.09 -17.12 -2.30
C PRO A 84 -27.21 -17.27 -1.05
N PRO A 85 -27.36 -16.37 -0.05
CA PRO A 85 -26.51 -16.40 1.14
C PRO A 85 -26.67 -17.74 1.84
N VAL A 86 -25.59 -18.53 1.88
CA VAL A 86 -25.52 -19.70 2.76
C VAL A 86 -25.52 -19.17 4.17
N VAL A 87 -26.69 -19.26 4.79
CA VAL A 87 -26.94 -19.00 6.21
C VAL A 87 -25.88 -19.76 7.04
N PRO A 88 -25.25 -19.13 8.06
CA PRO A 88 -24.41 -19.88 8.98
C PRO A 88 -25.30 -20.87 9.74
N VAL A 89 -25.18 -22.15 9.41
CA VAL A 89 -25.80 -23.23 10.18
C VAL A 89 -25.15 -23.24 11.56
N LYS A 90 -25.84 -22.66 12.54
CA LYS A 90 -25.64 -22.99 13.94
C LYS A 90 -25.83 -24.51 14.08
N LYS A 91 -24.76 -25.23 14.38
CA LYS A 91 -24.85 -26.56 14.98
C LYS A 91 -24.35 -26.45 16.41
N ALA A 92 -25.32 -26.43 17.33
CA ALA A 92 -25.12 -26.65 18.74
C ALA A 92 -24.95 -28.16 19.00
N GLY A 93 -24.15 -28.47 20.01
CA GLY A 93 -23.83 -29.79 20.56
C GLY A 93 -22.51 -29.62 21.33
N SER A 94 -22.54 -29.03 22.52
CA SER A 94 -22.83 -29.62 23.83
C SER A 94 -21.89 -30.76 24.23
N ASP A 95 -21.36 -30.61 25.46
CA ASP A 95 -20.68 -31.59 26.33
C ASP A 95 -19.14 -31.43 26.37
N GLY A 96 -18.48 -30.99 27.45
CA GLY A 96 -18.92 -30.52 28.76
C GLY A 96 -17.73 -30.19 29.68
N ALA A 97 -18.04 -29.51 30.80
CA ALA A 97 -17.32 -29.47 32.10
C ALA A 97 -15.95 -28.72 32.13
N VAL A 98 -15.55 -27.87 33.09
CA VAL A 98 -15.94 -27.52 34.48
C VAL A 98 -15.33 -26.14 34.81
N GLY A 99 -16.00 -25.33 35.64
CA GLY A 99 -15.33 -24.55 36.70
C GLY A 99 -14.82 -23.15 36.34
N GLY A 100 -15.60 -22.12 36.69
CA GLY A 100 -15.28 -20.72 36.44
C GLY A 100 -14.40 -20.03 37.47
N VAL A 101 -13.97 -18.81 37.14
CA VAL A 101 -13.70 -17.69 38.07
C VAL A 101 -13.85 -16.35 37.29
N ASN A 102 -14.80 -15.53 37.71
CA ASN A 102 -15.03 -14.06 37.63
C ASN A 102 -14.65 -13.18 36.40
N PRO A 103 -15.47 -12.14 36.09
CA PRO A 103 -15.20 -11.16 35.04
C PRO A 103 -14.34 -10.00 35.56
N VAL A 104 -13.16 -9.78 34.97
CA VAL A 104 -12.45 -8.50 35.11
C VAL A 104 -12.89 -7.60 33.98
N GLY A 105 -13.71 -6.60 34.33
CA GLY A 105 -14.03 -5.49 33.46
C GLY A 105 -12.78 -4.74 33.06
N VAL A 106 -12.31 -4.93 31.83
CA VAL A 106 -11.30 -4.06 31.23
C VAL A 106 -12.02 -2.86 30.64
N LYS A 107 -11.89 -1.77 31.40
CA LYS A 107 -12.23 -0.40 31.07
C LYS A 107 -11.73 -0.08 29.66
N LYS A 108 -12.67 0.29 28.79
CA LYS A 108 -12.43 0.83 27.45
C LYS A 108 -11.63 2.14 27.60
N THR A 109 -10.32 2.07 27.44
CA THR A 109 -9.51 3.28 27.28
C THR A 109 -9.62 3.70 25.83
N GLU A 110 -10.09 4.94 25.63
CA GLU A 110 -10.11 5.66 24.36
C GLU A 110 -8.84 5.41 23.55
N SER A 111 -9.02 4.93 22.32
CA SER A 111 -7.98 4.98 21.31
C SER A 111 -7.87 6.44 20.86
N GLU A 112 -6.97 7.17 21.51
CA GLU A 112 -6.54 8.51 21.12
C GLU A 112 -6.02 8.45 19.67
N VAL A 113 -6.70 9.17 18.78
CA VAL A 113 -6.29 9.36 17.39
C VAL A 113 -5.00 10.17 17.41
N PRO A 114 -3.87 9.69 16.85
CA PRO A 114 -2.63 10.46 16.83
C PRO A 114 -2.84 11.77 16.09
N HIS A 115 -2.65 12.89 16.79
CA HIS A 115 -2.78 14.25 16.26
C HIS A 115 -1.66 14.49 15.21
N PRO A 116 -1.99 14.66 13.91
CA PRO A 116 -1.00 14.70 12.82
C PRO A 116 -0.11 15.95 12.87
N GLU A 117 -0.50 17.00 13.60
CA GLU A 117 0.26 18.23 13.75
C GLU A 117 1.48 18.06 14.67
N SER A 118 1.36 17.22 15.70
CA SER A 118 2.46 16.89 16.64
C SER A 118 3.63 16.20 15.93
N THR A 119 3.33 15.40 14.91
CA THR A 119 4.34 14.66 14.14
C THR A 119 5.11 15.56 13.18
N CYS A 120 4.51 16.64 12.68
CA CYS A 120 5.15 17.55 11.73
C CYS A 120 6.25 18.38 12.41
N GLU A 121 5.96 18.98 13.56
CA GLU A 121 6.95 19.76 14.30
C GLU A 121 8.08 18.87 14.85
N GLN A 122 7.77 17.66 15.32
CA GLN A 122 8.79 16.67 15.70
C GLN A 122 9.74 16.34 14.55
N LEU A 123 9.20 16.08 13.35
CA LEU A 123 10.03 15.80 12.17
C LEU A 123 10.89 17.00 11.75
N LYS A 124 10.40 18.23 11.94
CA LYS A 124 11.15 19.46 11.64
C LYS A 124 12.31 19.66 12.60
N ASP A 125 12.10 19.41 13.89
CA ASP A 125 13.14 19.46 14.91
C ASP A 125 14.20 18.37 14.68
N GLU A 126 13.77 17.15 14.37
CA GLU A 126 14.69 16.06 14.01
C GLU A 126 15.49 16.38 12.74
N ASN A 127 14.86 16.98 11.73
CA ASN A 127 15.54 17.40 10.50
C ASN A 127 16.60 18.47 10.78
N SER A 128 16.28 19.44 11.64
CA SER A 128 17.22 20.48 12.07
C SER A 128 18.43 19.91 12.82
N ARG A 129 18.16 18.98 13.76
CA ARG A 129 19.20 18.26 14.49
C ARG A 129 20.11 17.46 13.55
N LEU A 130 19.53 16.68 12.63
CA LEU A 130 20.28 15.87 11.68
C LEU A 130 21.12 16.72 10.72
N LYS A 131 20.62 17.86 10.24
CA LYS A 131 21.40 18.80 9.43
C LYS A 131 22.63 19.32 10.16
N THR A 132 22.48 19.66 11.43
CA THR A 132 23.59 20.12 12.27
C THR A 132 24.65 19.04 12.41
N GLU A 133 24.23 17.79 12.64
CA GLU A 133 25.15 16.66 12.78
C GLU A 133 25.88 16.33 11.48
N ILE A 134 25.20 16.43 10.32
CA ILE A 134 25.84 16.27 9.01
C ILE A 134 26.93 17.32 8.80
N ILE A 135 26.68 18.59 9.13
CA ILE A 135 27.67 19.66 9.01
C ILE A 135 28.87 19.39 9.92
N ARG A 136 28.62 18.98 11.17
CA ARG A 136 29.66 18.62 12.14
C ARG A 136 30.55 17.50 11.61
N LEU A 137 29.95 16.38 11.19
CA LEU A 137 30.67 15.22 10.67
C LEU A 137 31.42 15.52 9.36
N THR A 138 30.84 16.35 8.48
CA THR A 138 31.50 16.76 7.24
C THR A 138 32.75 17.58 7.54
N THR A 139 32.65 18.50 8.51
CA THR A 139 33.77 19.32 8.95
C THR A 139 34.86 18.48 9.61
N GLU A 140 34.47 17.53 10.46
CA GLU A 140 35.39 16.59 11.12
C GLU A 140 36.13 15.72 10.10
N ASN A 141 35.43 15.16 9.12
CA ASN A 141 36.06 14.38 8.04
C ASN A 141 37.04 15.22 7.21
N GLU A 142 36.68 16.47 6.89
CA GLU A 142 37.57 17.36 6.13
C GLU A 142 38.84 17.72 6.93
N GLN A 143 38.73 17.87 8.25
CA GLN A 143 39.90 18.07 9.12
C GLN A 143 40.79 16.83 9.18
N LEU A 144 40.19 15.64 9.35
CA LEU A 144 40.94 14.37 9.34
C LEU A 144 41.65 14.15 8.00
N ARG A 145 41.00 14.49 6.88
CA ARG A 145 41.60 14.41 5.54
C ARG A 145 42.80 15.34 5.39
N LYS A 146 42.75 16.54 5.98
CA LYS A 146 43.86 17.50 5.97
C LYS A 146 44.99 17.13 6.94
N ALA A 147 44.68 16.43 8.04
CA ALA A 147 45.67 16.01 9.03
C ALA A 147 46.39 14.70 8.67
N GLY A 148 45.79 13.89 7.79
CA GLY A 148 46.38 12.64 7.28
C GLY A 148 47.14 12.76 5.96
N GLN A 149 47.30 13.98 5.42
CA GLN A 149 48.21 14.34 4.33
C GLN A 149 49.43 15.06 4.91
#